data_AF-A0A1Z1MAD1-F1
#
_entry.id   AF-A0A1Z1MAD1-F1
#
_cell.length_a   1.000
_cell.length_b   1.000
_cell.length_c   1.000
_cell.angle_alpha   90.00
_cell.angle_beta   90.00
_cell.angle_gamma   90.00
#
_symmetry.space_group_name_H-M   'P 1'
#
loop_
_entity.id
_entity.type
_entity.pdbx_description
1 polymer ?
#
loop_
_entity_poly.entity_id
_entity_poly.type
_entity_poly.pdbx_seq_one_letter_code
_entity_poly.pdbx_strand_id
1 'polypeptide(L)' 'MNIQQEVNNLKKELVFLRIKKVTQQKTENHKIKKIQHQISKINQLHNKNKYSYND' A
#
# COMPACT_ATOMS: atom_id res chain seq x y z
N MET A 1 -9.30 -7.74 -11.48
CA MET A 1 -8.84 -6.55 -10.72
C MET A 1 -7.35 -6.38 -10.96
N ASN A 2 -6.90 -5.23 -11.45
CA ASN A 2 -5.48 -5.02 -11.78
C ASN A 2 -4.68 -4.72 -10.50
N ILE A 3 -3.91 -5.69 -10.02
CA ILE A 3 -3.09 -5.59 -8.80
C ILE A 3 -2.18 -4.35 -8.83
N GLN A 4 -1.57 -4.06 -9.98
CA GLN A 4 -0.71 -2.90 -10.16
C GLN A 4 -1.48 -1.59 -9.96
N GLN A 5 -2.71 -1.53 -10.47
CA GLN A 5 -3.57 -0.36 -10.32
C GLN A 5 -4.01 -0.16 -8.87
N GLU A 6 -4.31 -1.24 -8.15
CA GLU A 6 -4.63 -1.19 -6.71
C GLU A 6 -3.44 -0.71 -5.87
N VAL A 7 -2.24 -1.25 -6.11
CA VAL A 7 -1.01 -0.79 -5.45
C VAL A 7 -0.73 0.69 -5.75
N ASN A 8 -0.96 1.14 -6.99
CA ASN A 8 -0.79 2.54 -7.37
C ASN A 8 -1.77 3.45 -6.64
N ASN A 9 -3.02 3.04 -6.46
CA ASN A 9 -4.02 3.80 -5.70
C ASN A 9 -3.65 3.90 -4.22
N LEU A 10 -3.22 2.79 -3.60
CA LEU A 10 -2.75 2.77 -2.22
C LEU A 10 -1.52 3.67 -2.02
N LYS A 11 -0.58 3.69 -2.98
CA LYS A 11 0.58 4.59 -2.95
C LYS A 11 0.18 6.05 -3.02
N LYS A 12 -0.78 6.42 -3.88
CA LYS A 12 -1.32 7.80 -3.95
C LYS A 12 -1.91 8.22 -2.61
N GLU A 13 -2.75 7.38 -2.00
CA GLU A 13 -3.35 7.67 -0.70
C GLU A 13 -2.29 7.82 0.41
N LEU A 14 -1.27 6.96 0.40
CA LEU A 14 -0.14 7.06 1.33
C LEU A 14 0.63 8.38 1.20
N VAL A 15 0.83 8.87 -0.03
CA VAL A 15 1.47 10.18 -0.29
C VAL A 15 0.64 11.31 0.30
N PHE A 16 -0.69 11.32 0.07
CA PHE A 16 -1.57 12.34 0.65
C PHE A 16 -1.53 12.35 2.18
N LEU A 17 -1.55 11.19 2.83
CA LEU A 17 -1.46 11.11 4.29
C LEU A 17 -0.10 11.58 4.83
N ARG A 18 0.98 11.32 4.11
CA ARG A 18 2.32 11.83 4.44
C ARG A 18 2.39 13.34 4.32
N ILE A 19 1.83 13.92 3.26
CA ILE A 19 1.74 15.37 3.08
C ILE A 19 0.98 15.98 4.26
N LYS A 20 -0.22 15.46 4.57
CA LYS A 20 -1.03 15.95 5.70
C LYS A 20 -0.26 15.91 7.02
N LYS A 21 0.53 14.85 7.25
CA LYS A 21 1.37 14.68 8.45
C LYS A 21 2.47 15.73 8.52
N VAL A 22 3.18 15.96 7.40
CA VAL A 22 4.24 16.97 7.31
C VAL A 22 3.67 18.37 7.50
N THR A 23 2.49 18.65 6.95
CA THR A 23 1.79 19.93 7.13
C THR A 23 1.06 20.05 8.47
N GLN A 24 1.30 19.14 9.42
CA GLN A 24 0.69 19.14 10.77
C GLN A 24 -0.85 19.18 10.78
N GLN A 25 -1.49 18.78 9.69
CA GLN A 25 -2.93 18.63 9.65
C GLN A 25 -3.33 17.44 10.52
N LYS A 26 -4.56 17.45 11.06
CA LYS A 26 -5.13 16.30 11.77
C LYS A 26 -4.97 15.06 10.90
N THR A 27 -4.11 14.14 11.35
CA THR A 27 -3.76 12.93 10.61
C THR A 27 -3.93 11.72 11.48
N GLU A 28 -4.53 10.70 10.88
CA GLU A 28 -4.73 9.41 11.50
C GLU A 28 -3.53 8.52 11.19
N ASN A 29 -2.53 8.53 12.06
CA ASN A 29 -1.31 7.71 11.91
C ASN A 29 -1.62 6.21 11.71
N HIS A 30 -2.74 5.72 12.23
CA HIS A 30 -3.18 4.34 12.04
C HIS A 30 -3.56 4.05 10.57
N LYS A 31 -4.09 5.03 9.81
CA LYS A 31 -4.39 4.89 8.38
C LYS A 31 -3.12 4.67 7.56
N ILE A 32 -2.04 5.39 7.88
CA ILE A 32 -0.72 5.20 7.26
C ILE A 32 -0.24 3.75 7.45
N LYS A 33 -0.29 3.24 8.69
CA LYS A 33 0.11 1.86 9.00
C LYS A 33 -0.76 0.83 8.27
N LYS A 34 -2.07 1.06 8.18
CA LYS A 34 -3.02 0.18 7.48
C LYS A 34 -2.70 0.08 6.00
N ILE A 35 -2.47 1.21 5.32
CA ILE A 35 -2.14 1.23 3.89
C ILE A 35 -0.78 0.57 3.63
N GLN A 36 0.22 0.83 4.47
CA GLN A 36 1.52 0.15 4.37
C GLN A 36 1.39 -1.38 4.51
N HIS A 37 0.58 -1.83 5.46
CA HIS A 37 0.30 -3.27 5.63
C HIS A 37 -0.42 -3.86 4.40
N GLN A 38 -1.40 -3.17 3.83
CA GLN A 38 -2.11 -3.60 2.62
C GLN A 38 -1.16 -3.74 1.42
N ILE A 39 -0.31 -2.73 1.17
CA ILE A 39 0.70 -2.78 0.10
C ILE A 39 1.63 -3.98 0.30
N SER A 40 2.11 -4.19 1.53
CA SER A 40 2.99 -5.32 1.86
C SER A 40 2.31 -6.66 1.60
N LYS A 41 1.06 -6.83 2.04
CA LYS A 41 0.27 -8.05 1.83
C LYS A 41 0.07 -8.35 0.34
N ILE A 42 -0.27 -7.33 -0.47
CA ILE A 42 -0.44 -7.50 -1.91
C ILE A 42 0.87 -7.93 -2.57
N ASN A 43 1.99 -7.28 -2.22
CA ASN A 43 3.31 -7.65 -2.76
C ASN A 43 3.71 -9.07 -2.36
N GLN A 44 3.43 -9.49 -1.12
CA GLN A 44 3.69 -10.87 -0.66
C GLN A 44 2.88 -11.90 -1.45
N LEU A 45 1.59 -11.65 -1.67
CA LEU A 45 0.72 -12.53 -2.45
C LEU A 45 1.17 -12.62 -3.91
N HIS A 46 1.50 -11.49 -4.52
CA HIS A 46 2.02 -11.43 -5.89
C HIS A 46 3.34 -12.21 -6.03
N ASN A 47 4.25 -12.06 -5.07
CA ASN A 47 5.53 -12.78 -5.08
C ASN A 47 5.34 -14.29 -4.85
N LYS A 48 4.45 -14.71 -3.94
CA LYS A 48 4.13 -16.14 -3.75
C LYS A 48 3.59 -16.78 -5.02
N ASN A 49 2.67 -16.10 -5.72
CA ASN A 49 2.13 -16.59 -6.98
C ASN A 49 3.18 -16.67 -8.09
N LYS A 50 4.23 -15.84 -8.04
CA LYS A 50 5.36 -15.90 -8.97
C LYS A 50 6.26 -17.13 -8.77
N TYR A 51 6.39 -17.63 -7.54
CA TYR A 51 7.17 -18.84 -7.25
C TYR A 51 6.37 -20.13 -7.47
N SER A 52 5.06 -20.12 -7.22
CA SER A 52 4.18 -21.30 -7.38
C SER A 52 3.88 -21.70 -8.84
N TYR A 53 4.33 -20.93 -9.83
CA TYR A 53 4.18 -21.22 -11.27
C TYR A 53 5.47 -21.75 -11.92
N ASN A 54 6.55 -21.93 -11.14
CA ASN A 54 7.84 -22.46 -11.62
C ASN A 54 8.17 -23.85 -11.05
N ASP A 55 7.19 -24.51 -10.43
CA ASP A 55 7.30 -25.90 -9.94
C ASP A 55 6.51 -26.86 -10.85
#